data_AF-A0AA88X4Y6-F1
#
_entry.id   AF-A0AA88X4Y6-F1
#
_cell.length_a   1.000
_cell.length_b   1.000
_cell.length_c   1.000
_cell.angle_alpha   90.00
_cell.angle_beta   90.00
_cell.angle_gamma   90.00
#
_symmetry.space_group_name_H-M   'P 1'
#
loop_
_entity.id
_entity.type
_entity.pdbx_description
1 polymer ?
#
loop_
_entity_poly.entity_id
_entity_poly.type
_entity_poly.pdbx_seq_one_letter_code
_entity_poly.pdbx_strand_id
1 'polypeptide(L)'
;MLISFFQAEEAQQLRRLQKKRKAETMRLLDMERRQKKRVEEIRETQKKLLENKNNYKINDGYINFLKDEENMNLKEQHRAEVRKELDKLEMTCKDMASLLRGLGVNVGGPLSHEVRAAYKRALLSFHPDRASGSDIRLQVEAEEKFKLISRMKDKFLPTL
;
A
#
# COMPACT_ATOMS: atom_id res chain seq x y z
N MET A 1 -39.13 -82.82 21.77
CA MET A 1 -38.94 -81.75 22.77
C MET A 1 -37.53 -81.14 22.73
N LEU A 2 -36.45 -81.94 22.63
CA LEU A 2 -35.07 -81.43 22.50
C LEU A 2 -34.78 -80.69 21.18
N ILE A 3 -35.27 -81.19 20.04
CA ILE A 3 -35.03 -80.58 18.71
C ILE A 3 -35.67 -79.19 18.59
N SER A 4 -36.88 -79.01 19.13
CA SER A 4 -37.60 -77.73 19.12
C SER A 4 -36.94 -76.67 20.01
N PHE A 5 -36.27 -77.08 21.09
CA PHE A 5 -35.53 -76.18 21.97
C PHE A 5 -34.28 -75.64 21.26
N PHE A 6 -33.54 -76.53 20.60
CA PHE A 6 -32.32 -76.17 19.86
C PHE A 6 -32.61 -75.19 18.70
N GLN A 7 -33.66 -75.44 17.92
CA GLN A 7 -34.11 -74.54 16.85
C GLN A 7 -34.54 -73.15 17.38
N ALA A 8 -35.18 -73.10 18.55
CA ALA A 8 -35.57 -71.84 19.18
C ALA A 8 -34.36 -71.01 19.65
N GLU A 9 -33.33 -71.68 20.16
CA GLU A 9 -32.07 -71.05 20.58
C GLU A 9 -31.29 -70.46 19.39
N GLU A 10 -31.13 -71.22 18.30
CA GLU A 10 -30.51 -70.74 17.05
C GLU A 10 -31.25 -69.53 16.47
N ALA A 11 -32.59 -69.59 16.42
CA ALA A 11 -33.41 -68.47 15.96
C ALA A 11 -33.29 -67.23 16.87
N GLN A 12 -33.02 -67.42 18.17
CA GLN A 12 -32.76 -66.32 19.09
C GLN A 12 -31.37 -65.71 18.87
N GLN A 13 -30.34 -66.54 18.66
CA GLN A 13 -28.98 -66.08 18.35
C GLN A 13 -28.93 -65.29 17.04
N LEU A 14 -29.58 -65.79 15.98
CA LEU A 14 -29.65 -65.11 14.69
C LEU A 14 -30.33 -63.73 14.82
N ARG A 15 -31.42 -63.64 15.59
CA ARG A 15 -32.09 -62.36 15.88
C ARG A 15 -31.20 -61.38 16.62
N ARG A 16 -30.41 -61.84 17.61
CA ARG A 16 -29.45 -60.98 18.33
C ARG A 16 -28.35 -60.47 17.39
N LEU A 17 -27.82 -61.33 16.53
CA LEU A 17 -26.80 -60.94 15.55
C LEU A 17 -27.33 -59.90 14.56
N GLN A 18 -28.54 -60.10 14.03
CA GLN A 18 -29.18 -59.12 13.14
C GLN A 18 -29.42 -57.77 13.83
N LYS A 19 -29.83 -57.76 15.10
CA LYS A 19 -29.98 -56.52 15.89
C LYS A 19 -28.64 -55.80 16.05
N LYS A 20 -27.55 -56.53 16.34
CA LYS A 20 -26.20 -55.96 16.44
C LYS A 20 -25.76 -55.35 15.10
N ARG A 21 -25.90 -56.09 13.99
CA ARG A 21 -25.56 -55.60 12.63
C ARG A 21 -26.34 -54.34 12.28
N LYS A 22 -27.66 -54.31 12.51
CA LYS A 22 -28.49 -53.11 12.26
C LYS A 22 -28.04 -51.93 13.10
N ALA A 23 -27.76 -52.13 14.39
CA ALA A 23 -27.28 -51.07 15.27
C ALA A 23 -25.91 -50.53 14.84
N GLU A 24 -25.01 -51.40 14.38
CA GLU A 24 -23.70 -51.03 13.87
C GLU A 24 -23.80 -50.25 12.56
N THR A 25 -24.62 -50.70 11.60
CA THR A 25 -24.89 -49.96 10.35
C THR A 25 -25.47 -48.57 10.65
N MET A 26 -26.43 -48.46 11.59
CA MET A 26 -26.99 -47.17 12.00
C MET A 26 -25.93 -46.24 12.61
N ARG A 27 -25.03 -46.77 13.43
CA ARG A 27 -23.91 -46.01 14.01
C ARG A 27 -22.95 -45.50 12.92
N LEU A 28 -22.60 -46.35 11.97
CA LEU A 28 -21.71 -45.97 10.86
C LEU A 28 -22.32 -44.84 10.03
N LEU A 29 -23.60 -44.94 9.67
CA LEU A 29 -24.32 -43.89 8.94
C LEU A 29 -24.42 -42.57 9.72
N ASP A 30 -24.66 -42.63 11.04
CA ASP A 30 -24.68 -41.43 11.88
C ASP A 30 -23.29 -40.78 11.97
N MET A 31 -22.23 -41.58 12.12
CA MET A 31 -20.86 -41.08 12.11
C MET A 31 -20.50 -40.40 10.78
N GLU A 32 -20.84 -41.02 9.64
CA GLU A 32 -20.62 -40.46 8.31
C GLU A 32 -21.39 -39.14 8.13
N ARG A 33 -22.66 -39.09 8.54
CA ARG A 33 -23.47 -37.86 8.51
C ARG A 33 -22.82 -36.74 9.32
N ARG A 34 -22.34 -37.02 10.54
CA ARG A 34 -21.67 -36.03 11.38
C ARG A 34 -20.34 -35.58 10.78
N GLN A 35 -19.57 -36.50 10.20
CA GLN A 35 -18.32 -36.16 9.54
C GLN A 35 -18.56 -35.23 8.35
N LYS A 36 -19.55 -35.53 7.51
CA LYS A 36 -19.96 -34.68 6.40
C LYS A 36 -20.39 -33.29 6.89
N LYS A 37 -21.17 -33.22 7.98
CA LYS A 37 -21.60 -31.95 8.58
C LYS A 37 -20.40 -31.12 9.06
N ARG A 38 -19.45 -31.72 9.79
CA ARG A 38 -18.24 -31.01 10.25
C ARG A 38 -17.40 -30.47 9.09
N VAL A 39 -17.24 -31.26 8.03
CA VAL A 39 -16.49 -30.83 6.84
C VAL A 39 -17.17 -29.63 6.18
N GLU A 40 -18.50 -29.63 6.09
CA GLU A 40 -19.24 -28.52 5.50
C GLU A 40 -19.15 -27.26 6.36
N GLU A 41 -19.29 -27.37 7.68
CA GLU A 41 -19.10 -26.26 8.63
C GLU A 41 -17.70 -25.61 8.50
N ILE A 42 -16.66 -26.43 8.33
CA ILE A 42 -15.30 -25.95 8.10
C ILE A 42 -15.21 -25.22 6.76
N ARG A 43 -15.79 -25.77 5.69
CA ARG A 43 -15.80 -25.14 4.35
C ARG A 43 -16.51 -23.80 4.36
N GLU A 44 -17.69 -23.72 4.97
CA GLU A 44 -18.43 -22.47 5.10
C GLU A 44 -17.64 -21.41 5.88
N THR A 45 -17.00 -21.82 6.98
CA THR A 45 -16.16 -20.92 7.78
C THR A 45 -14.97 -20.40 6.97
N GLN A 46 -14.28 -21.28 6.24
CA GLN A 46 -13.17 -20.88 5.37
C GLN A 46 -13.61 -19.91 4.27
N LYS A 47 -14.77 -20.16 3.64
CA LYS A 47 -15.34 -19.28 2.62
C LYS A 47 -15.63 -17.88 3.19
N LYS A 48 -16.29 -17.78 4.34
CA LYS A 48 -16.56 -16.50 5.03
C LYS A 48 -15.28 -15.74 5.37
N LEU A 49 -14.25 -16.45 5.86
CA LEU A 49 -12.95 -15.82 6.15
C LEU A 49 -12.28 -15.27 4.88
N LEU A 50 -12.36 -16.00 3.76
CA LEU A 50 -11.81 -15.53 2.48
C LEU A 50 -12.57 -14.31 1.96
N GLU A 51 -13.90 -14.33 2.00
CA GLU A 51 -14.76 -13.19 1.64
C GLU A 51 -14.43 -11.95 2.49
N ASN A 52 -14.30 -12.12 3.81
CA ASN A 52 -13.92 -11.03 4.71
C ASN A 52 -12.51 -10.48 4.41
N LYS A 53 -11.53 -11.35 4.12
CA LYS A 53 -10.18 -10.93 3.71
C LYS A 53 -10.21 -10.14 2.41
N ASN A 54 -11.00 -10.57 1.44
CA ASN A 54 -11.17 -9.86 0.16
C ASN A 54 -11.78 -8.47 0.38
N ASN A 55 -12.81 -8.37 1.22
CA ASN A 55 -13.43 -7.09 1.58
C ASN A 55 -12.41 -6.15 2.25
N TYR A 56 -11.59 -6.65 3.18
CA TYR A 56 -10.54 -5.84 3.80
C TYR A 56 -9.52 -5.32 2.77
N LYS A 57 -9.07 -6.18 1.85
CA LYS A 57 -8.13 -5.80 0.78
C LYS A 57 -8.73 -4.75 -0.17
N ILE A 58 -10.01 -4.88 -0.52
CA ILE A 58 -10.73 -3.90 -1.34
C ILE A 58 -10.80 -2.56 -0.61
N ASN A 59 -11.18 -2.56 0.67
CA ASN A 59 -11.26 -1.35 1.47
C ASN A 59 -9.90 -0.66 1.64
N ASP A 60 -8.83 -1.42 1.88
CA ASP A 60 -7.46 -0.89 1.94
C ASP A 60 -7.05 -0.24 0.61
N GLY A 61 -7.35 -0.89 -0.53
CA GLY A 61 -7.14 -0.32 -1.86
C GLY A 61 -7.88 1.00 -2.06
N TYR A 62 -9.16 1.07 -1.64
CA TYR A 62 -9.95 2.30 -1.74
C TYR A 62 -9.41 3.43 -0.84
N ILE A 63 -8.99 3.11 0.40
CA ILE A 63 -8.39 4.09 1.32
C ILE A 63 -7.08 4.64 0.75
N ASN A 64 -6.23 3.79 0.17
CA ASN A 64 -4.98 4.23 -0.44
C ASN A 64 -5.24 5.13 -1.66
N PHE A 65 -6.23 4.80 -2.48
CA PHE A 65 -6.64 5.65 -3.61
C PHE A 65 -7.07 7.06 -3.15
N LEU A 66 -7.91 7.15 -2.11
CA LEU A 66 -8.32 8.45 -1.56
C LEU A 66 -7.14 9.26 -1.03
N LYS A 67 -6.20 8.61 -0.32
CA LYS A 67 -4.98 9.27 0.16
C LYS A 67 -4.10 9.77 -0.99
N ASP A 68 -3.97 9.01 -2.06
CA ASP A 68 -3.20 9.41 -3.23
C ASP A 68 -3.84 10.61 -3.93
N GLU A 69 -5.17 10.64 -4.04
CA GLU A 69 -5.92 11.78 -4.59
C GLU A 69 -5.75 13.05 -3.72
N GLU A 70 -5.88 12.93 -2.40
CA GLU A 70 -5.62 14.03 -1.46
C GLU A 70 -4.18 14.54 -1.57
N ASN A 71 -3.20 13.63 -1.62
CA ASN A 71 -1.79 13.99 -1.80
C ASN A 71 -1.53 14.73 -3.13
N MET A 72 -2.16 14.30 -4.21
CA MET A 72 -2.06 14.96 -5.51
C MET A 72 -2.66 16.37 -5.47
N ASN A 73 -3.81 16.53 -4.83
CA ASN A 73 -4.46 17.83 -4.67
C ASN A 73 -3.62 18.80 -3.82
N LEU A 74 -3.08 18.34 -2.69
CA LEU A 74 -2.18 19.14 -1.84
C LEU A 74 -0.90 19.52 -2.57
N LYS A 75 -0.30 18.59 -3.34
CA LYS A 75 0.86 18.90 -4.20
C LYS A 75 0.53 20.00 -5.19
N GLU A 76 -0.65 19.97 -5.82
CA GLU A 76 -1.03 20.99 -6.79
C GLU A 76 -1.23 22.37 -6.16
N GLN A 77 -1.88 22.43 -5.00
CA GLN A 77 -2.02 23.68 -4.24
C GLN A 77 -0.65 24.27 -3.89
N HIS A 78 0.24 23.45 -3.35
CA HIS A 78 1.60 23.89 -3.05
C HIS A 78 2.38 24.28 -4.31
N ARG A 79 2.19 23.57 -5.44
CA ARG A 79 2.84 23.93 -6.71
C ARG A 79 2.41 25.32 -7.16
N ALA A 80 1.12 25.64 -7.09
CA ALA A 80 0.62 26.96 -7.47
C ALA A 80 1.19 28.08 -6.59
N GLU A 81 1.24 27.86 -5.27
CA GLU A 81 1.79 28.82 -4.32
C GLU A 81 3.29 29.04 -4.52
N VAL A 82 4.08 27.96 -4.60
CA VAL A 82 5.53 28.02 -4.79
C VAL A 82 5.86 28.69 -6.12
N ARG A 83 5.18 28.33 -7.21
CA ARG A 83 5.39 28.99 -8.52
C ARG A 83 5.12 30.48 -8.45
N LYS A 84 4.04 30.90 -7.79
CA LYS A 84 3.72 32.32 -7.62
C LYS A 84 4.82 33.08 -6.87
N GLU A 85 5.44 32.47 -5.87
CA GLU A 85 6.58 33.07 -5.15
C GLU A 85 7.85 33.10 -6.01
N LEU A 86 8.13 32.01 -6.72
CA LEU A 86 9.28 31.88 -7.60
C LEU A 86 9.21 32.82 -8.81
N ASP A 87 8.03 33.04 -9.39
CA ASP A 87 7.82 33.97 -10.49
C ASP A 87 8.12 35.41 -10.04
N LYS A 88 7.65 35.79 -8.84
CA LYS A 88 7.99 37.09 -8.25
C LYS A 88 9.49 37.21 -8.02
N LEU A 89 10.12 36.16 -7.49
CA LEU A 89 11.57 36.15 -7.27
C LEU A 89 12.32 36.31 -8.60
N GLU A 90 11.96 35.56 -9.62
CA GLU A 90 12.58 35.63 -10.95
C GLU A 90 12.50 37.04 -11.54
N MET A 91 11.35 37.71 -11.44
CA MET A 91 11.18 39.08 -11.94
C MET A 91 12.10 40.09 -11.26
N THR A 92 12.50 39.84 -10.01
CA THR A 92 13.40 40.73 -9.26
C THR A 92 14.89 40.42 -9.47
N CYS A 93 15.22 39.20 -9.89
CA CYS A 93 16.60 38.73 -9.98
C CYS A 93 17.26 39.12 -11.30
N LYS A 94 18.39 39.84 -11.21
CA LYS A 94 19.15 40.32 -12.38
C LYS A 94 20.27 39.36 -12.82
N ASP A 95 20.74 38.52 -11.91
CA ASP A 95 21.83 37.58 -12.12
C ASP A 95 21.65 36.30 -11.30
N MET A 96 22.48 35.29 -11.59
CA MET A 96 22.45 34.00 -10.88
C MET A 96 22.76 34.15 -9.38
N ALA A 97 23.62 35.09 -8.99
CA ALA A 97 23.99 35.27 -7.58
C ALA A 97 22.79 35.76 -6.74
N SER A 98 22.00 36.69 -7.30
CA SER A 98 20.80 37.25 -6.66
C SER A 98 19.69 36.23 -6.57
N LEU A 99 19.51 35.41 -7.62
CA LEU A 99 18.58 34.28 -7.60
C LEU A 99 18.93 33.28 -6.49
N LEU A 100 20.19 32.83 -6.44
CA LEU A 100 20.65 31.87 -5.44
C LEU A 100 20.49 32.41 -4.01
N ARG A 101 20.80 33.69 -3.77
CA ARG A 101 20.55 34.33 -2.46
C ARG A 101 19.06 34.37 -2.12
N GLY A 102 18.19 34.72 -3.07
CA GLY A 102 16.74 34.74 -2.86
C GLY A 102 16.15 33.35 -2.61
N LEU A 103 16.81 32.29 -3.09
CA LEU A 103 16.48 30.90 -2.79
C LEU A 103 17.07 30.40 -1.45
N GLY A 104 17.76 31.27 -0.70
CA GLY A 104 18.39 30.93 0.58
C GLY A 104 19.76 30.25 0.45
N VAL A 105 20.39 30.27 -0.73
CA VAL A 105 21.73 29.69 -0.95
C VAL A 105 22.79 30.77 -0.74
N ASN A 106 23.76 30.48 0.13
CA ASN A 106 24.86 31.40 0.38
C ASN A 106 25.83 31.45 -0.83
N VAL A 107 26.10 32.67 -1.28
CA VAL A 107 27.02 32.99 -2.38
C VAL A 107 28.13 33.86 -1.79
N GLY A 108 29.39 33.38 -1.81
CA GLY A 108 30.53 34.03 -1.15
C GLY A 108 30.85 35.44 -1.67
N GLY A 109 30.39 35.76 -2.89
CA GLY A 109 30.63 37.03 -3.56
C GLY A 109 30.18 36.99 -5.02
N PRO A 110 30.34 38.08 -5.78
CA PRO A 110 29.92 38.15 -7.18
C PRO A 110 30.86 37.40 -8.14
N LEU A 111 31.95 36.81 -7.65
CA LEU A 111 32.94 36.12 -8.48
C LEU A 111 32.34 34.87 -9.13
N SER A 112 32.60 34.70 -10.44
CA SER A 112 32.00 33.63 -11.25
C SER A 112 32.20 32.22 -10.67
N HIS A 113 33.37 31.94 -10.08
CA HIS A 113 33.66 30.63 -9.48
C HIS A 113 32.85 30.36 -8.20
N GLU A 114 32.61 31.38 -7.37
CA GLU A 114 31.81 31.27 -6.15
C GLU A 114 30.33 31.09 -6.47
N VAL A 115 29.83 31.83 -7.47
CA VAL A 115 28.47 31.68 -8.00
C VAL A 115 28.28 30.28 -8.58
N ARG A 116 29.26 29.77 -9.33
CA ARG A 116 29.23 28.40 -9.88
C ARG A 116 29.26 27.33 -8.77
N ALA A 117 30.04 27.52 -7.72
CA ALA A 117 30.05 26.62 -6.57
C ALA A 117 28.70 26.64 -5.83
N ALA A 118 28.13 27.82 -5.61
CA ALA A 118 26.81 27.98 -5.01
C ALA A 118 25.69 27.35 -5.85
N TYR A 119 25.74 27.51 -7.18
CA TYR A 119 24.82 26.86 -8.11
C TYR A 119 24.84 25.34 -7.97
N LYS A 120 26.04 24.71 -7.95
CA LYS A 120 26.17 23.26 -7.76
C LYS A 120 25.61 22.82 -6.40
N ARG A 121 25.87 23.58 -5.33
CA ARG A 121 25.27 23.31 -4.01
C ARG A 121 23.75 23.38 -4.05
N ALA A 122 23.19 24.37 -4.74
CA ALA A 122 21.75 24.55 -4.87
C ALA A 122 21.09 23.36 -5.56
N LEU A 123 21.66 22.87 -6.68
CA LEU A 123 21.18 21.67 -7.36
C LEU A 123 21.17 20.45 -6.45
N LEU A 124 22.21 20.28 -5.63
CA LEU A 124 22.29 19.18 -4.68
C LEU A 124 21.33 19.34 -3.50
N SER A 125 21.05 20.57 -3.05
CA SER A 125 20.13 20.81 -1.94
C SER A 125 18.67 20.66 -2.34
N PHE A 126 18.33 21.07 -3.57
CA PHE A 126 16.95 21.04 -4.08
C PHE A 126 16.67 19.82 -4.97
N HIS A 127 17.54 18.80 -4.97
CA HIS A 127 17.31 17.60 -5.77
C HIS A 127 16.06 16.84 -5.29
N PRO A 128 15.14 16.44 -6.19
CA PRO A 128 13.92 15.72 -5.83
C PRO A 128 14.17 14.47 -4.97
N ASP A 129 15.17 13.66 -5.33
CA ASP A 129 15.50 12.43 -4.57
C ASP A 129 15.84 12.69 -3.10
N ARG A 130 16.42 13.86 -2.76
CA ARG A 130 16.77 14.20 -1.37
C ARG A 130 15.56 14.69 -0.58
N ALA A 131 14.53 15.17 -1.25
CA ALA A 131 13.27 15.59 -0.63
C ALA A 131 12.20 14.47 -0.63
N SER A 132 12.43 13.35 -1.31
CA SER A 132 11.45 12.26 -1.48
C SER A 132 10.83 11.72 -0.18
N GLY A 133 11.57 11.76 0.94
CA GLY A 133 11.10 11.36 2.27
C GLY A 133 10.64 12.50 3.18
N SER A 134 10.68 13.76 2.73
CA SER A 134 10.24 14.92 3.51
C SER A 134 8.74 15.19 3.34
N ASP A 135 8.22 16.18 4.08
CA ASP A 135 6.86 16.67 3.94
C ASP A 135 6.52 17.09 2.48
N ILE A 136 5.24 17.02 2.12
CA ILE A 136 4.74 17.28 0.76
C ILE A 136 5.11 18.69 0.30
N ARG A 137 5.04 19.69 1.18
CA ARG A 137 5.41 21.06 0.84
C ARG A 137 6.88 21.16 0.45
N LEU A 138 7.74 20.53 1.24
CA LEU A 138 9.20 20.54 1.02
C LEU A 138 9.59 19.79 -0.26
N GLN A 139 8.89 18.70 -0.60
CA GLN A 139 9.06 18.00 -1.88
C GLN A 139 8.79 18.93 -3.07
N VAL A 140 7.63 19.59 -3.04
CA VAL A 140 7.20 20.51 -4.11
C VAL A 140 8.15 21.70 -4.21
N GLU A 141 8.55 22.28 -3.07
CA GLU A 141 9.51 23.39 -3.05
C GLU A 141 10.85 23.01 -3.66
N ALA A 142 11.40 21.85 -3.31
CA ALA A 142 12.65 21.37 -3.87
C ALA A 142 12.53 21.19 -5.40
N GLU A 143 11.46 20.54 -5.86
CA GLU A 143 11.21 20.30 -7.29
C GLU A 143 11.12 21.62 -8.09
N GLU A 144 10.30 22.58 -7.63
CA GLU A 144 10.10 23.83 -8.36
C GLU A 144 11.33 24.76 -8.27
N LYS A 145 12.04 24.79 -7.14
CA LYS A 145 13.32 25.51 -7.03
C LYS A 145 14.37 24.90 -7.97
N PHE A 146 14.44 23.58 -8.07
CA PHE A 146 15.36 22.88 -8.97
C PHE A 146 15.06 23.22 -10.43
N LYS A 147 13.78 23.18 -10.85
CA LYS A 147 13.35 23.58 -12.20
C LYS A 147 13.76 25.02 -12.51
N LEU A 148 13.52 25.95 -11.59
CA LEU A 148 13.89 27.35 -11.76
C LEU A 148 15.41 27.52 -11.93
N ILE A 149 16.21 26.94 -11.03
CA ILE A 149 17.67 27.04 -11.08
C ILE A 149 18.22 26.49 -12.41
N SER A 150 17.70 25.35 -12.84
CA SER A 150 18.08 24.72 -14.11
C SER A 150 17.70 25.59 -15.31
N ARG A 151 16.48 26.14 -15.36
CA ARG A 151 16.05 27.06 -16.42
C ARG A 151 16.91 28.34 -16.45
N MET A 152 17.24 28.90 -15.30
CA MET A 152 17.98 30.16 -15.20
C MET A 152 19.48 29.99 -15.47
N LYS A 153 20.01 28.76 -15.39
CA LYS A 153 21.39 28.44 -15.80
C LYS A 153 21.64 28.92 -17.22
N ASP A 154 20.77 28.57 -18.16
CA ASP A 154 20.99 28.88 -19.57
C ASP A 154 20.90 30.39 -19.84
N LYS A 155 20.10 31.11 -19.05
CA LYS A 155 19.96 32.57 -19.13
C LYS A 155 21.16 33.34 -18.58
N PHE A 156 21.71 32.90 -17.44
CA PHE A 156 22.74 33.67 -16.72
C PHE A 156 24.15 33.10 -16.82
N LEU A 157 24.28 31.84 -17.22
CA LEU A 157 25.56 31.15 -17.40
C LEU A 157 25.61 30.48 -18.79
N PRO A 158 25.44 31.22 -19.89
CA PRO A 158 25.38 30.65 -21.25
C PRO A 158 26.72 30.01 -21.69
N THR A 159 27.83 30.32 -21.02
CA THR A 159 29.18 29.79 -21.33
C THR A 159 29.50 28.48 -20.58
N LEU A 160 28.47 27.71 -20.19
CA LEU A 160 28.58 26.40 -19.52
C LEU A 160 28.06 25.26 -20.40
#